data_AF-A0A286B0J8-F1
#
_entry.id   AF-A0A286B0J8-F1
#
_cell.length_a   1.000
_cell.length_b   1.000
_cell.length_c   1.000
_cell.angle_alpha   90.00
_cell.angle_beta   90.00
_cell.angle_gamma   90.00
#
_symmetry.space_group_name_H-M   'P 1'
#
loop_
_entity.id
_entity.type
_entity.pdbx_description
1 polymer ?
#
loop_
_entity_poly.entity_id
_entity_poly.type
_entity_poly.pdbx_seq_one_letter_code
_entity_poly.pdbx_strand_id
1 'polypeptide(L)'
;MNDQLRMGSDGHEVAHYFEQCRLLAYPDPGSALFKALSAAGIDPYRLTTVPAALARFSGKPWTIGWGDTGPDVVPGLVITQAEADQRYARRMAGEFEPAVRRAVTVDLTQRQFDALVSIFYNAGVEALAKSTLVRLLNAGDRAGAAAQFPRWNMSGGTVLKGLQRRREAERLLFLGSDPKPAIAAALAKFP
;
A
#
# COMPACT_ATOMS: atom_id res chain seq x y z
N MET A 1 -19.60 -1.97 16.22
CA MET A 1 -18.88 -3.18 15.76
C MET A 1 -18.41 -2.96 14.33
N ASN A 2 -17.09 -2.90 14.12
CA ASN A 2 -16.47 -2.68 12.80
C ASN A 2 -16.61 -3.87 11.83
N ASP A 3 -17.34 -4.93 12.21
CA ASP A 3 -17.44 -6.21 11.50
C ASP A 3 -18.19 -6.13 10.17
N GLN A 4 -18.99 -5.08 9.96
CA GLN A 4 -19.71 -4.84 8.70
C GLN A 4 -18.90 -4.02 7.70
N LEU A 5 -17.91 -3.26 8.16
CA LEU A 5 -17.09 -2.39 7.29
C LEU A 5 -16.21 -3.25 6.40
N ARG A 6 -16.08 -2.89 5.13
CA ARG A 6 -15.18 -3.49 4.13
C ARG A 6 -14.48 -2.35 3.41
N MET A 7 -13.34 -2.62 2.76
CA MET A 7 -12.69 -1.60 1.93
C MET A 7 -13.69 -1.14 0.85
N GLY A 8 -14.06 0.13 0.91
CA GLY A 8 -15.06 0.75 0.04
C GLY A 8 -14.47 1.40 -1.20
N SER A 9 -15.34 1.94 -2.06
CA SER A 9 -14.94 2.65 -3.29
C SER A 9 -14.00 3.83 -3.01
N ASP A 10 -14.28 4.60 -1.94
CA ASP A 10 -13.47 5.76 -1.58
C ASP A 10 -12.05 5.34 -1.17
N GLY A 11 -11.94 4.25 -0.41
CA GLY A 11 -10.67 3.62 -0.08
C GLY A 11 -9.91 3.13 -1.31
N HIS A 12 -10.60 2.40 -2.20
CA HIS A 12 -10.00 1.94 -3.46
C HIS A 12 -9.49 3.11 -4.31
N GLU A 13 -10.25 4.20 -4.39
CA GLU A 13 -9.87 5.37 -5.18
C GLU A 13 -8.58 6.01 -4.66
N VAL A 14 -8.44 6.20 -3.34
CA VAL A 14 -7.18 6.70 -2.76
C VAL A 14 -6.04 5.68 -2.92
N ALA A 15 -6.28 4.41 -2.59
CA ALA A 15 -5.24 3.38 -2.63
C ALA A 15 -4.70 3.18 -4.05
N HIS A 16 -5.58 3.01 -5.04
CA HIS A 16 -5.21 2.77 -6.44
C HIS A 16 -4.61 4.02 -7.11
N TYR A 17 -4.93 5.23 -6.64
CA TYR A 17 -4.29 6.43 -7.18
C TYR A 17 -2.78 6.46 -6.86
N PHE A 18 -2.40 6.04 -5.66
CA PHE A 18 -1.00 6.06 -5.21
C PHE A 18 -0.25 4.74 -5.42
N GLU A 19 -0.93 3.68 -5.83
CA GLU A 19 -0.31 2.43 -6.25
C GLU A 19 -0.22 2.37 -7.77
N GLN A 20 0.89 1.83 -8.29
CA GLN A 20 1.00 1.56 -9.72
C GLN A 20 0.69 0.09 -9.96
N CYS A 21 -0.43 -0.21 -10.65
CA CYS A 21 -0.73 -1.56 -11.08
C CYS A 21 0.30 -2.04 -12.11
N ARG A 22 0.95 -3.18 -11.84
CA ARG A 22 1.93 -3.82 -12.74
C ARG A 22 1.43 -5.20 -13.16
N LEU A 23 0.97 -5.32 -14.40
CA LEU A 23 0.42 -6.56 -14.93
C LEU A 23 1.48 -7.63 -15.26
N LEU A 24 2.76 -7.25 -15.26
CA LEU A 24 3.90 -8.16 -15.38
C LEU A 24 4.63 -8.21 -14.03
N ALA A 25 4.95 -9.41 -13.57
CA ALA A 25 5.73 -9.62 -12.35
C ALA A 25 7.11 -8.98 -12.45
N TYR A 26 7.55 -8.31 -11.39
CA TYR A 26 8.86 -7.66 -11.32
C TYR A 26 9.57 -8.05 -10.01
N PRO A 27 10.91 -8.06 -10.00
CA PRO A 27 11.65 -8.36 -8.77
C PRO A 27 11.55 -7.19 -7.79
N ASP A 28 11.65 -7.47 -6.49
CA ASP A 28 11.61 -6.41 -5.46
C ASP A 28 12.67 -5.32 -5.76
N PRO A 29 12.32 -4.02 -5.74
CA PRO A 29 13.26 -2.93 -6.02
C PRO A 29 14.49 -2.89 -5.11
N GLY A 30 14.39 -3.41 -3.89
CA GLY A 30 15.50 -3.55 -2.95
C GLY A 30 16.40 -4.77 -3.22
N SER A 31 15.93 -5.73 -4.01
CA SER A 31 16.60 -7.02 -4.26
C SER A 31 17.91 -6.89 -5.03
N ALA A 32 18.78 -7.90 -4.89
CA ALA A 32 20.05 -7.96 -5.60
C ALA A 32 19.86 -8.07 -7.11
N LEU A 33 18.83 -8.81 -7.56
CA LEU A 33 18.55 -8.97 -8.98
C LEU A 33 18.10 -7.65 -9.62
N PHE A 34 17.21 -6.89 -8.95
CA PHE A 34 16.75 -5.60 -9.47
C PHE A 34 17.92 -4.64 -9.69
N LYS A 35 18.83 -4.55 -8.71
CA LYS A 35 20.05 -3.73 -8.79
C LYS A 35 20.96 -4.19 -9.93
N ALA A 36 21.17 -5.50 -10.07
CA ALA A 36 22.03 -6.06 -11.12
C ALA A 36 21.47 -5.84 -12.54
N LEU A 37 20.16 -6.00 -12.72
CA LEU A 37 19.46 -5.69 -13.98
C LEU A 37 19.61 -4.21 -14.34
N SER A 38 19.34 -3.33 -13.38
CA SER A 38 19.45 -1.88 -13.57
C SER A 38 20.88 -1.47 -13.96
N ALA A 39 21.89 -2.03 -13.30
CA ALA A 39 23.31 -1.79 -13.63
C ALA A 39 23.70 -2.33 -15.02
N ALA A 40 23.02 -3.36 -15.51
CA ALA A 40 23.19 -3.90 -16.85
C ALA A 40 22.36 -3.17 -17.93
N GLY A 41 21.65 -2.10 -17.57
CA GLY A 41 20.77 -1.36 -18.50
C GLY A 41 19.48 -2.11 -18.87
N ILE A 42 19.11 -3.14 -18.11
CA ILE A 42 17.89 -3.93 -18.33
C ILE A 42 16.81 -3.39 -17.41
N ASP A 43 15.68 -2.95 -17.98
CA ASP A 43 14.52 -2.48 -17.21
C ASP A 43 13.87 -3.64 -16.42
N PRO A 44 13.98 -3.66 -15.07
CA PRO A 44 13.43 -4.76 -14.28
C PRO A 44 11.91 -4.85 -14.34
N TYR A 45 11.21 -3.76 -14.69
CA TYR A 45 9.76 -3.72 -14.80
C TYR A 45 9.22 -4.27 -16.13
N ARG A 46 10.10 -4.60 -17.08
CA ARG A 46 9.76 -5.22 -18.37
C ARG A 46 10.34 -6.63 -18.51
N LEU A 47 10.74 -7.22 -17.39
CA LEU A 47 11.48 -8.48 -17.36
C LEU A 47 10.53 -9.68 -17.53
N THR A 48 10.63 -10.35 -18.68
CA THR A 48 9.88 -11.60 -18.93
C THR A 48 10.66 -12.84 -18.48
N THR A 49 11.99 -12.79 -18.53
CA THR A 49 12.88 -13.89 -18.09
C THR A 49 14.13 -13.32 -17.45
N VAL A 50 14.68 -14.02 -16.46
CA VAL A 50 15.95 -13.63 -15.82
C VAL A 50 17.10 -14.06 -16.74
N PRO A 51 17.99 -13.15 -17.19
CA PRO A 51 19.15 -13.51 -17.99
C PRO A 51 20.03 -14.53 -17.25
N ALA A 52 20.52 -15.56 -17.95
CA ALA A 52 21.36 -16.60 -17.35
C ALA A 52 22.59 -16.01 -16.62
N ALA A 53 23.18 -14.95 -17.18
CA ALA A 53 24.29 -14.21 -16.59
C ALA A 53 23.95 -13.55 -15.23
N LEU A 54 22.67 -13.43 -14.87
CA LEU A 54 22.19 -12.81 -13.63
C LEU A 54 21.40 -13.79 -12.73
N ALA A 55 21.25 -15.05 -13.12
CA ALA A 55 20.43 -16.05 -12.41
C ALA A 55 20.87 -16.34 -10.96
N ARG A 56 22.11 -16.00 -10.61
CA ARG A 56 22.63 -16.10 -9.23
C ARG A 56 22.03 -15.08 -8.26
N PHE A 57 21.43 -13.99 -8.76
CA PHE A 57 20.86 -12.94 -7.92
C PHE A 57 19.40 -13.24 -7.61
N SER A 58 19.01 -13.06 -6.35
CA SER A 58 17.61 -13.17 -5.93
C SER A 58 16.84 -11.89 -6.29
N GLY A 59 15.66 -12.07 -6.88
CA GLY A 59 14.65 -11.03 -7.10
C GLY A 59 13.50 -11.03 -6.09
N LYS A 60 13.58 -11.88 -5.06
CA LYS A 60 12.49 -12.06 -4.11
C LYS A 60 12.36 -10.88 -3.11
N PRO A 61 11.14 -10.63 -2.60
CA PRO A 61 9.88 -11.18 -3.11
C PRO A 61 9.58 -10.64 -4.51
N TRP A 62 8.95 -11.46 -5.36
CA TRP A 62 8.44 -10.98 -6.64
C TRP A 62 7.08 -10.33 -6.43
N THR A 63 6.81 -9.27 -7.17
CA THR A 63 5.63 -8.41 -6.99
C THR A 63 4.83 -8.29 -8.29
N ILE A 64 3.50 -8.26 -8.20
CA ILE A 64 2.59 -8.13 -9.35
C ILE A 64 1.29 -7.39 -8.97
N GLY A 65 0.53 -6.93 -9.96
CA GLY A 65 -0.75 -6.25 -9.79
C GLY A 65 -0.59 -4.98 -8.96
N TRP A 66 -1.46 -4.81 -7.97
CA TRP A 66 -1.47 -3.66 -7.05
C TRP A 66 -0.42 -3.74 -5.93
N GLY A 67 0.62 -4.58 -6.06
CA GLY A 67 1.63 -4.82 -5.01
C GLY A 67 1.50 -6.17 -4.31
N ASP A 68 0.87 -7.15 -4.98
CA ASP A 68 0.73 -8.52 -4.50
C ASP A 68 2.05 -9.29 -4.59
N THR A 69 2.31 -10.16 -3.61
CA THR A 69 3.51 -11.00 -3.53
C THR A 69 3.09 -12.40 -3.10
N GLY A 70 3.70 -13.44 -3.65
CA GLY A 70 3.36 -14.81 -3.29
C GLY A 70 4.30 -15.82 -3.94
N PRO A 71 4.25 -17.09 -3.53
CA PRO A 71 5.08 -18.14 -4.12
C PRO A 71 4.74 -18.41 -5.59
N ASP A 72 3.51 -18.07 -6.02
CA ASP A 72 3.04 -18.18 -7.40
C ASP A 72 3.40 -16.95 -8.25
N VAL A 73 3.90 -15.87 -7.63
CA VAL A 73 4.42 -14.70 -8.35
C VAL A 73 5.86 -14.98 -8.74
N VAL A 74 6.09 -15.20 -10.03
CA VAL A 74 7.37 -15.66 -10.59
C VAL A 74 7.75 -14.83 -11.82
N PRO A 75 9.05 -14.78 -12.20
CA PRO A 75 9.46 -14.06 -13.41
C PRO A 75 8.66 -14.48 -14.64
N GLY A 76 8.22 -13.49 -15.42
CA GLY A 76 7.43 -13.73 -16.63
C GLY A 76 5.93 -13.92 -16.42
N LEU A 77 5.45 -14.01 -15.18
CA LEU A 77 4.01 -14.03 -14.90
C LEU A 77 3.36 -12.74 -15.37
N VAL A 78 2.35 -12.87 -16.23
CA VAL A 78 1.48 -11.77 -16.69
C VAL A 78 0.06 -12.07 -16.24
N ILE A 79 -0.63 -11.04 -15.74
CA ILE A 79 -2.03 -11.11 -15.33
C ILE A 79 -2.86 -10.02 -16.03
N THR A 80 -4.15 -10.25 -16.14
CA THR A 80 -5.13 -9.25 -16.56
C THR A 80 -5.40 -8.25 -15.44
N GLN A 81 -5.98 -7.10 -15.78
CA GLN A 81 -6.44 -6.13 -14.77
C GLN A 81 -7.45 -6.76 -13.80
N ALA A 82 -8.37 -7.58 -14.31
CA ALA A 82 -9.36 -8.26 -13.48
C ALA A 82 -8.71 -9.23 -12.46
N GLU A 83 -7.66 -9.95 -12.86
CA GLU A 83 -6.90 -10.80 -11.94
C GLU A 83 -6.13 -9.96 -10.91
N ALA A 84 -5.56 -8.82 -11.30
CA ALA A 84 -4.91 -7.90 -10.36
C ALA A 84 -5.89 -7.37 -9.31
N ASP A 85 -7.09 -6.97 -9.72
CA ASP A 85 -8.15 -6.48 -8.85
C ASP A 85 -8.66 -7.58 -7.91
N GLN A 86 -8.85 -8.81 -8.42
CA GLN A 86 -9.23 -9.96 -7.60
C GLN A 86 -8.17 -10.31 -6.55
N ARG A 87 -6.89 -10.28 -6.92
CA ARG A 87 -5.78 -10.51 -5.99
C ARG A 87 -5.77 -9.46 -4.88
N TYR A 88 -5.91 -8.19 -5.25
CA TYR A 88 -6.01 -7.09 -4.29
C TYR A 88 -7.20 -7.26 -3.34
N ALA A 89 -8.41 -7.52 -3.86
CA ALA A 89 -9.61 -7.70 -3.07
C ALA A 89 -9.49 -8.87 -2.07
N ARG A 90 -8.89 -9.99 -2.50
CA ARG A 90 -8.60 -11.12 -1.60
C ARG A 90 -7.68 -10.73 -0.45
N ARG A 91 -6.64 -9.94 -0.71
CA ARG A 91 -5.74 -9.46 0.35
C ARG A 91 -6.41 -8.47 1.30
N MET A 92 -7.23 -7.55 0.77
CA MET A 92 -8.01 -6.65 1.62
C MET A 92 -8.86 -7.46 2.62
N ALA A 93 -9.66 -8.39 2.11
CA ALA A 93 -10.56 -9.21 2.93
C ALA A 93 -9.83 -10.19 3.88
N GLY A 94 -8.73 -10.80 3.42
CA GLY A 94 -8.03 -11.86 4.15
C GLY A 94 -6.98 -11.36 5.15
N GLU A 95 -6.33 -10.23 4.87
CA GLU A 95 -5.15 -9.77 5.63
C GLU A 95 -5.39 -8.42 6.31
N PHE A 96 -5.76 -7.40 5.53
CA PHE A 96 -5.69 -6.00 6.00
C PHE A 96 -6.94 -5.54 6.73
N GLU A 97 -8.13 -5.87 6.24
CA GLU A 97 -9.36 -5.57 6.95
C GLU A 97 -9.43 -6.28 8.32
N PRO A 98 -9.12 -7.60 8.45
CA PRO A 98 -9.08 -8.23 9.75
C PRO A 98 -8.00 -7.63 10.67
N ALA A 99 -6.86 -7.19 10.11
CA ALA A 99 -5.83 -6.52 10.88
C ALA A 99 -6.31 -5.19 11.49
N VAL A 100 -7.02 -4.36 10.71
CA VAL A 100 -7.63 -3.13 11.22
C VAL A 100 -8.65 -3.45 12.32
N ARG A 101 -9.53 -4.43 12.12
CA ARG A 101 -10.52 -4.83 13.14
C ARG A 101 -9.89 -5.33 14.44
N ARG A 102 -8.77 -6.03 14.37
CA ARG A 102 -8.02 -6.45 15.57
C ARG A 102 -7.32 -5.29 16.26
N ALA A 103 -6.82 -4.32 15.51
CA ALA A 103 -6.05 -3.21 16.04
C ALA A 103 -6.92 -2.09 16.63
N VAL A 104 -8.11 -1.87 16.09
CA VAL A 104 -8.97 -0.73 16.44
C VAL A 104 -10.22 -1.16 17.19
N THR A 105 -10.36 -0.68 18.42
CA THR A 105 -11.41 -1.10 19.37
C THR A 105 -12.59 -0.14 19.44
N VAL A 106 -12.47 1.05 18.85
CA VAL A 106 -13.56 2.05 18.76
C VAL A 106 -14.33 1.89 17.45
N ASP A 107 -15.59 2.35 17.43
CA ASP A 107 -16.38 2.38 16.21
C ASP A 107 -15.81 3.36 15.18
N LEU A 108 -15.73 2.90 13.94
CA LEU A 108 -15.21 3.65 12.81
C LEU A 108 -16.32 4.03 11.83
N THR A 109 -16.16 5.18 11.19
CA THR A 109 -16.91 5.46 9.96
C THR A 109 -16.32 4.66 8.80
N GLN A 110 -17.08 4.52 7.71
CA GLN A 110 -16.62 3.85 6.49
C GLN A 110 -15.28 4.43 5.99
N ARG A 111 -15.15 5.75 5.89
CA ARG A 111 -13.92 6.40 5.41
C ARG A 111 -12.74 6.30 6.37
N GLN A 112 -13.00 6.24 7.69
CA GLN A 112 -11.94 5.96 8.66
C GLN A 112 -11.39 4.55 8.47
N PHE A 113 -12.27 3.58 8.28
CA PHE A 113 -11.88 2.20 7.99
C PHE A 113 -11.12 2.10 6.67
N ASP A 114 -11.61 2.72 5.60
CA ASP A 114 -10.94 2.76 4.29
C ASP A 114 -9.53 3.35 4.36
N ALA A 115 -9.37 4.50 5.03
CA ALA A 115 -8.07 5.13 5.20
C ALA A 115 -7.11 4.25 6.02
N LEU A 116 -7.61 3.59 7.07
CA LEU A 116 -6.84 2.66 7.90
C LEU A 116 -6.40 1.42 7.12
N VAL A 117 -7.29 0.82 6.33
CA VAL A 117 -6.94 -0.33 5.46
C VAL A 117 -5.88 0.08 4.43
N SER A 118 -6.01 1.26 3.80
CA SER A 118 -5.00 1.77 2.85
C SER A 118 -3.62 1.98 3.49
N ILE A 119 -3.54 2.55 4.71
CA ILE A 119 -2.26 2.72 5.39
C ILE A 119 -1.69 1.40 5.89
N PHE A 120 -2.52 0.48 6.41
CA PHE A 120 -2.09 -0.86 6.82
C PHE A 120 -1.53 -1.65 5.64
N TYR A 121 -2.14 -1.53 4.46
CA TYR A 121 -1.66 -2.12 3.22
C TYR A 121 -0.25 -1.64 2.86
N ASN A 122 -0.02 -0.33 2.86
CA ASN A 122 1.22 0.24 2.34
C ASN A 122 2.37 0.29 3.34
N ALA A 123 2.08 0.57 4.61
CA ALA A 123 3.11 0.75 5.63
C ALA A 123 3.29 -0.48 6.54
N GLY A 124 2.45 -1.50 6.37
CA GLY A 124 2.58 -2.78 7.05
C GLY A 124 1.84 -2.87 8.38
N VAL A 125 1.19 -4.03 8.59
CA VAL A 125 0.30 -4.28 9.73
C VAL A 125 1.02 -4.25 11.07
N GLU A 126 2.17 -4.91 11.19
CA GLU A 126 2.84 -5.11 12.49
C GLU A 126 3.25 -3.80 13.16
N ALA A 127 3.82 -2.89 12.38
CA ALA A 127 4.28 -1.60 12.87
C ALA A 127 3.08 -0.66 13.16
N LEU A 128 2.09 -0.64 12.28
CA LEU A 128 0.92 0.24 12.44
C LEU A 128 0.02 -0.16 13.61
N ALA A 129 -0.22 -1.45 13.81
CA ALA A 129 -1.10 -1.94 14.88
C ALA A 129 -0.63 -1.50 16.28
N LYS A 130 0.68 -1.28 16.47
CA LYS A 130 1.29 -0.86 17.75
C LYS A 130 1.59 0.65 17.80
N SER A 131 1.16 1.40 16.79
CA SER A 131 1.57 2.78 16.60
C SER A 131 0.84 3.76 17.51
N THR A 132 1.43 4.96 17.65
CA THR A 132 0.75 6.11 18.26
C THR A 132 -0.55 6.45 17.55
N LEU A 133 -0.66 6.24 16.24
CA LEU A 133 -1.90 6.46 15.48
C LEU A 133 -3.05 5.61 16.05
N VAL A 134 -2.84 4.29 16.14
CA VAL A 134 -3.84 3.35 16.66
C VAL A 134 -4.11 3.59 18.14
N ARG A 135 -3.07 3.87 18.93
CA ARG A 135 -3.22 4.18 20.37
C ARG A 135 -4.10 5.41 20.60
N LEU A 136 -3.88 6.50 19.87
CA LEU A 136 -4.70 7.72 19.98
C LEU A 136 -6.13 7.46 19.52
N LEU A 137 -6.30 6.73 18.42
CA LEU A 137 -7.62 6.37 17.90
C LEU A 137 -8.44 5.55 18.91
N ASN A 138 -7.83 4.53 19.53
CA ASN A 138 -8.48 3.71 20.54
C ASN A 138 -8.79 4.46 21.83
N ALA A 139 -8.06 5.55 22.11
CA ALA A 139 -8.39 6.49 23.19
C ALA A 139 -9.51 7.48 22.81
N GLY A 140 -10.09 7.37 21.61
CA GLY A 140 -11.13 8.27 21.10
C GLY A 140 -10.60 9.55 20.46
N ASP A 141 -9.28 9.79 20.48
CA ASP A 141 -8.64 10.97 19.92
C ASP A 141 -8.43 10.83 18.40
N ARG A 142 -9.53 11.07 17.66
CA ARG A 142 -9.53 11.00 16.19
C ARG A 142 -8.66 12.10 15.56
N ALA A 143 -8.60 13.28 16.16
CA ALA A 143 -7.80 14.38 15.64
C ALA A 143 -6.29 14.09 15.81
N GLY A 144 -5.89 13.62 16.99
CA GLY A 144 -4.53 13.17 17.26
C GLY A 144 -4.13 11.99 16.40
N ALA A 145 -5.01 11.01 16.20
CA ALA A 145 -4.78 9.91 15.26
C ALA A 145 -4.55 10.41 13.83
N ALA A 146 -5.39 11.32 13.33
CA ALA A 146 -5.22 11.93 12.02
C ALA A 146 -3.86 12.65 11.89
N ALA A 147 -3.41 13.33 12.95
CA ALA A 147 -2.10 14.00 12.97
C ALA A 147 -0.90 13.02 12.90
N GLN A 148 -1.11 11.72 13.10
CA GLN A 148 -0.04 10.72 13.00
C GLN A 148 0.19 10.19 11.58
N PHE A 149 -0.76 10.34 10.64
CA PHE A 149 -0.59 9.86 9.26
C PHE A 149 0.72 10.35 8.60
N PRO A 150 1.09 11.64 8.67
CA PRO A 150 2.31 12.15 8.02
C PRO A 150 3.62 11.54 8.54
N ARG A 151 3.62 10.83 9.68
CA ARG A 151 4.81 10.15 10.23
C ARG A 151 5.20 8.91 9.43
N TRP A 152 4.30 8.39 8.61
CA TRP A 152 4.47 7.17 7.81
C TRP A 152 4.91 7.50 6.37
N ASN A 153 5.94 8.33 6.24
CA ASN A 153 6.38 8.89 4.95
C ASN A 153 7.81 8.50 4.54
N MET A 154 8.41 7.51 5.21
CA MET A 154 9.80 7.11 4.99
C MET A 154 9.90 5.68 4.45
N SER A 155 10.90 5.44 3.60
CA SER A 155 11.35 4.10 3.22
C SER A 155 12.88 4.09 3.15
N GLY A 156 13.51 3.03 3.66
CA GLY A 156 14.98 2.94 3.71
C GLY A 156 15.66 4.10 4.45
N GLY A 157 14.99 4.69 5.46
CA GLY A 157 15.50 5.84 6.21
C GLY A 157 15.39 7.19 5.50
N THR A 158 14.75 7.26 4.33
CA THR A 158 14.58 8.48 3.54
C THR A 158 13.11 8.87 3.42
N VAL A 159 12.79 10.15 3.58
CA VAL A 159 11.44 10.69 3.33
C VAL A 159 11.14 10.65 1.83
N LEU A 160 10.01 10.06 1.46
CA LEU A 160 9.57 9.98 0.07
C LEU A 160 8.38 10.89 -0.19
N LYS A 161 8.50 11.77 -1.20
CA LYS A 161 7.45 12.69 -1.63
C LYS A 161 6.13 11.99 -1.99
N GLY A 162 6.24 10.83 -2.66
CA GLY A 162 5.07 9.99 -2.97
C GLY A 162 4.32 9.53 -1.72
N LEU A 163 5.05 9.15 -0.66
CA LEU A 163 4.44 8.78 0.61
C LEU A 163 3.84 9.98 1.33
N GLN A 164 4.46 11.17 1.29
CA GLN A 164 3.88 12.39 1.86
C GLN A 164 2.51 12.70 1.26
N ARG A 165 2.39 12.64 -0.07
CA ARG A 165 1.10 12.82 -0.77
C ARG A 165 0.09 11.75 -0.36
N ARG A 166 0.49 10.48 -0.38
CA ARG A 166 -0.40 9.39 0.00
C ARG A 166 -0.92 9.52 1.43
N ARG A 167 -0.03 9.80 2.39
CA ARG A 167 -0.41 9.97 3.80
C ARG A 167 -1.36 11.15 4.00
N GLU A 168 -1.17 12.24 3.26
CA GLU A 168 -2.11 13.38 3.33
C GLU A 168 -3.48 13.04 2.77
N ALA A 169 -3.55 12.34 1.63
CA ALA A 169 -4.84 11.94 1.05
C ALA A 169 -5.60 10.97 1.97
N GLU A 170 -4.92 9.97 2.52
CA GLU A 170 -5.52 9.05 3.50
C GLU A 170 -5.94 9.77 4.79
N ARG A 171 -5.14 10.74 5.27
CA ARG A 171 -5.51 11.58 6.42
C ARG A 171 -6.80 12.36 6.15
N LEU A 172 -6.92 12.95 4.97
CA LEU A 172 -8.11 13.73 4.59
C LEU A 172 -9.33 12.83 4.42
N LEU A 173 -9.15 11.63 3.83
CA LEU A 173 -10.20 10.60 3.77
C LEU A 173 -10.64 10.19 5.18
N PHE A 174 -9.68 9.93 6.08
CA PHE A 174 -9.95 9.59 7.49
C PHE A 174 -10.75 10.68 8.21
N LEU A 175 -10.52 11.94 7.87
CA LEU A 175 -11.25 13.11 8.37
C LEU A 175 -12.60 13.34 7.67
N GLY A 176 -12.98 12.46 6.74
CA GLY A 176 -14.30 12.45 6.10
C GLY A 176 -14.37 13.08 4.72
N SER A 177 -13.24 13.54 4.17
CA SER A 177 -13.20 14.11 2.81
C SER A 177 -13.53 13.04 1.76
N ASP A 178 -14.18 13.45 0.67
CA ASP A 178 -14.30 12.60 -0.52
C ASP A 178 -12.90 12.33 -1.11
N PRO A 179 -12.70 11.17 -1.78
CA PRO A 179 -11.39 10.70 -2.23
C PRO A 179 -10.74 11.65 -3.25
N LYS A 180 -11.48 12.14 -4.27
CA LYS A 180 -10.92 13.03 -5.30
C LYS A 180 -10.40 14.36 -4.72
N PRO A 181 -11.19 15.11 -3.91
CA PRO A 181 -10.67 16.28 -3.22
C PRO A 181 -9.47 15.98 -2.32
N ALA A 182 -9.49 14.86 -1.59
CA ALA A 182 -8.38 14.46 -0.72
C ALA A 182 -7.07 14.26 -1.51
N ILE A 183 -7.15 13.55 -2.64
CA ILE A 183 -6.02 13.34 -3.55
C ILE A 183 -5.51 14.69 -4.10
N ALA A 184 -6.42 15.52 -4.62
CA ALA A 184 -6.05 16.81 -5.21
C ALA A 184 -5.36 17.74 -4.19
N ALA A 185 -5.91 17.83 -2.97
CA ALA A 185 -5.31 18.61 -1.89
C ALA A 185 -3.93 18.08 -1.47
N ALA A 186 -3.76 16.76 -1.43
CA ALA A 186 -2.47 16.15 -1.12
C ALA A 186 -1.40 16.45 -2.17
N LEU A 187 -1.77 16.44 -3.46
CA LEU A 187 -0.88 16.80 -4.56
C LEU A 187 -0.49 18.27 -4.50
N ALA A 188 -1.46 19.15 -4.25
CA ALA A 188 -1.23 20.59 -4.14
C ALA A 188 -0.31 20.94 -2.96
N LYS A 189 -0.44 20.23 -1.83
CA LYS A 189 0.39 20.42 -0.63
C LYS A 189 1.85 20.01 -0.84
N PHE A 190 2.10 19.01 -1.68
CA PHE A 190 3.43 18.48 -1.97
C PHE A 190 3.68 18.47 -3.49
N PRO A 191 3.81 19.64 -4.13
CA PRO A 191 3.93 19.78 -5.59
C PRO A 191 5.22 19.15 -6.09
#